data_AF-A0A966WC69-F1
#
_entry.id   AF-A0A966WC69-F1
#
_cell.length_a   1.000
_cell.length_b   1.000
_cell.length_c   1.000
_cell.angle_alpha   90.00
_cell.angle_beta   90.00
_cell.angle_gamma   90.00
#
_symmetry.space_group_name_H-M   'P 1'
#
loop_
_entity.id
_entity.type
_entity.pdbx_description
1 polymer ?
#
loop_
_entity_poly.entity_id
_entity_poly.type
_entity_poly.pdbx_seq_one_letter_code
_entity_poly.pdbx_strand_id
1 'polypeptide(L)'
;MSLQFVTKPLSEFTDNDHDLNDLAGANGSLFVRNGVGFAGVGETARMPLEDAVGFLQSIANDSEVEAPGAGAIAIGWHPFNGSGGKAVVPAITFAKSSSAGTWVTFERGSEDAVHAHLSSTREPVARPATYAIRPGVSVDRYLKAVTHARDAVRRGDITKAVIARDIFVESTSPIDVHALLRRLKASFGSSYRYSIDGFIGASPEL
;
A
#
# COMPACT_ATOMS: atom_id res chain seq x y z
N MET A 1 -5.99 -2.06 28.72
CA MET A 1 -6.28 -0.73 28.14
C MET A 1 -6.86 -0.97 26.77
N SER A 2 -8.01 -0.37 26.46
CA SER A 2 -8.59 -0.40 25.10
C SER A 2 -7.79 0.53 24.19
N LEU A 3 -7.45 0.06 22.99
CA LEU A 3 -6.85 0.90 21.95
C LEU A 3 -7.78 2.08 21.63
N GLN A 4 -7.24 3.29 21.56
CA GLN A 4 -8.00 4.47 21.15
C GLN A 4 -7.22 5.30 20.15
N PHE A 5 -7.85 5.61 19.02
CA PHE A 5 -7.31 6.48 17.99
C PHE A 5 -7.99 7.84 18.03
N VAL A 6 -7.24 8.88 17.68
CA VAL A 6 -7.68 10.25 17.53
C VAL A 6 -7.51 10.64 16.07
N THR A 7 -8.51 11.29 15.48
CA THR A 7 -8.45 11.85 14.12
C THR A 7 -8.65 13.35 14.15
N LYS A 8 -7.70 14.07 13.55
CA LYS A 8 -7.70 15.54 13.47
C LYS A 8 -7.40 16.02 12.06
N PRO A 9 -7.92 17.20 11.65
CA PRO A 9 -7.46 17.90 10.47
C PRO A 9 -5.93 18.01 10.42
N LEU A 10 -5.32 17.72 9.26
CA LEU A 10 -3.86 17.75 9.14
C LEU A 10 -3.29 19.17 9.34
N SER A 11 -4.11 20.19 9.08
CA SER A 11 -3.78 21.61 9.29
C SER A 11 -3.47 21.97 10.75
N GLU A 12 -3.83 21.15 11.73
CA GLU A 12 -3.40 21.35 13.12
C GLU A 12 -1.92 21.03 13.34
N PHE A 13 -1.30 20.25 12.44
CA PHE A 13 0.07 19.77 12.57
C PHE A 13 1.03 20.44 11.59
N THR A 14 0.53 20.89 10.44
CA THR A 14 1.35 21.45 9.36
C THR A 14 0.49 22.24 8.35
N ASP A 15 1.03 23.35 7.86
CA ASP A 15 0.43 24.13 6.76
C ASP A 15 0.88 23.66 5.36
N ASN A 16 1.83 22.72 5.29
CA ASN A 16 2.38 22.24 4.02
C ASN A 16 1.46 21.20 3.37
N ASP A 17 1.34 21.24 2.04
CA ASP A 17 0.70 20.16 1.29
C ASP A 17 1.68 18.98 1.11
N HIS A 18 1.45 17.90 1.87
CA HIS A 18 2.32 16.71 1.87
C HIS A 18 1.86 15.67 0.86
N ASP A 19 2.76 15.13 0.04
CA ASP A 19 2.41 13.99 -0.81
C ASP A 19 2.34 12.69 0.00
N LEU A 20 1.28 11.91 -0.16
CA LEU A 20 1.10 10.63 0.55
C LEU A 20 2.23 9.62 0.23
N ASN A 21 2.83 9.67 -0.95
CA ASN A 21 3.98 8.82 -1.30
C ASN A 21 5.21 9.18 -0.46
N ASP A 22 5.37 10.46 -0.13
CA ASP A 22 6.49 10.94 0.69
C ASP A 22 6.22 10.68 2.18
N LEU A 23 4.97 10.79 2.62
CA LEU A 23 4.57 10.41 3.98
C LEU A 23 4.71 8.91 4.24
N ALA A 24 4.38 8.05 3.26
CA ALA A 24 4.64 6.62 3.36
C ALA A 24 6.15 6.33 3.35
N GLY A 25 6.91 7.04 2.50
CA GLY A 25 8.35 6.89 2.41
C GLY A 25 8.78 5.45 2.08
N ALA A 26 9.92 5.03 2.63
CA ALA A 26 10.50 3.71 2.33
C ALA A 26 9.93 2.57 3.19
N ASN A 27 9.37 2.90 4.36
CA ASN A 27 8.99 1.92 5.38
C ASN A 27 7.50 1.91 5.72
N GLY A 28 6.74 2.88 5.23
CA GLY A 28 5.31 3.00 5.47
C GLY A 28 4.47 2.19 4.49
N SER A 29 3.17 2.19 4.75
CA SER A 29 2.18 1.63 3.83
C SER A 29 1.55 2.73 2.98
N LEU A 30 1.12 2.40 1.76
CA LEU A 30 0.46 3.32 0.85
C LEU A 30 -0.70 2.63 0.16
N PHE A 31 -1.81 3.34 0.00
CA PHE A 31 -2.88 3.01 -0.94
C PHE A 31 -3.50 4.30 -1.47
N VAL A 32 -3.19 4.68 -2.71
CA VAL A 32 -3.54 5.99 -3.27
C VAL A 32 -3.91 5.92 -4.75
N ARG A 33 -4.85 6.77 -5.17
CA ARG A 33 -5.15 7.03 -6.59
C ARG A 33 -5.41 8.51 -6.78
N ASN A 34 -4.86 9.13 -7.82
CA ASN A 34 -5.00 10.57 -8.09
C ASN A 34 -4.66 11.48 -6.88
N GLY A 35 -3.74 11.04 -6.01
CA GLY A 35 -3.36 11.78 -4.79
C GLY A 35 -4.33 11.62 -3.61
N VAL A 36 -5.44 10.90 -3.78
CA VAL A 36 -6.47 10.61 -2.78
C VAL A 36 -6.28 9.19 -2.25
N GLY A 37 -6.34 9.01 -0.93
CA GLY A 37 -6.12 7.74 -0.27
C GLY A 37 -5.39 7.88 1.06
N PHE A 38 -4.55 6.90 1.39
CA PHE A 38 -3.96 6.74 2.71
C PHE A 38 -2.46 6.44 2.62
N ALA A 39 -1.71 7.01 3.56
CA ALA A 39 -0.33 6.65 3.89
C ALA A 39 -0.24 6.28 5.37
N GLY A 40 0.32 5.12 5.68
CA GLY A 40 0.47 4.61 7.04
C GLY A 40 1.93 4.62 7.47
N VAL A 41 2.17 4.90 8.74
CA VAL A 41 3.49 4.93 9.38
C VAL A 41 3.44 4.07 10.63
N GLY A 42 4.46 3.24 10.81
CA GLY A 42 4.52 2.29 11.91
C GLY A 42 3.40 1.25 11.85
N GLU A 43 3.33 0.42 12.88
CA GLU A 43 2.36 -0.67 13.01
C GLU A 43 1.92 -0.75 14.47
N THR A 44 0.62 -0.59 14.71
CA THR A 44 0.02 -0.84 16.04
C THR A 44 -0.39 -2.29 16.17
N ALA A 45 -0.89 -2.89 15.09
CA ALA A 45 -1.34 -4.27 15.10
C ALA A 45 -1.24 -4.91 13.72
N ARG A 46 -1.08 -6.23 13.72
CA ARG A 46 -1.10 -7.09 12.53
C ARG A 46 -1.91 -8.33 12.80
N MET A 47 -2.74 -8.70 11.83
CA MET A 47 -3.71 -9.78 11.97
C MET A 47 -3.97 -10.47 10.62
N PRO A 48 -4.54 -11.68 10.63
CA PRO A 48 -5.24 -12.22 9.46
C PRO A 48 -6.26 -11.22 8.91
N LEU A 49 -6.41 -11.17 7.57
CA LEU A 49 -7.32 -10.21 6.93
C LEU A 49 -8.78 -10.38 7.40
N GLU A 50 -9.21 -11.62 7.65
CA GLU A 50 -10.55 -11.97 8.14
C GLU A 50 -10.87 -11.39 9.53
N ASP A 51 -9.87 -11.17 10.37
CA ASP A 51 -10.04 -10.62 11.73
C ASP A 51 -10.11 -9.09 11.74
N ALA A 52 -9.71 -8.43 10.65
CA ALA A 52 -9.49 -6.98 10.60
C ALA A 52 -10.76 -6.19 10.92
N VAL A 53 -11.92 -6.62 10.42
CA VAL A 53 -13.20 -5.91 10.67
C VAL A 53 -13.54 -5.91 12.16
N GLY A 54 -13.48 -7.09 12.81
CA GLY A 54 -13.77 -7.20 14.24
C GLY A 54 -12.76 -6.44 15.09
N PHE A 55 -11.48 -6.47 14.71
CA PHE A 55 -10.45 -5.69 15.38
C PHE A 55 -10.72 -4.18 15.28
N LEU A 56 -11.00 -3.65 14.09
CA LEU A 56 -11.29 -2.23 13.90
C LEU A 56 -12.55 -1.78 14.67
N GLN A 57 -13.59 -2.62 14.75
CA GLN A 57 -14.80 -2.33 15.52
C GLN A 57 -14.54 -2.25 17.04
N SER A 58 -13.47 -2.88 17.53
CA SER A 58 -13.09 -2.83 18.94
C SER A 58 -12.30 -1.58 19.34
N ILE A 59 -11.81 -0.80 18.36
CA ILE A 59 -11.00 0.39 18.59
C ILE A 59 -11.93 1.57 18.87
N ALA A 60 -11.71 2.26 19.99
CA ALA A 60 -12.38 3.52 20.25
C ALA A 60 -11.85 4.61 19.30
N ASN A 61 -12.74 5.37 18.68
CA ASN A 61 -12.37 6.46 17.76
C ASN A 61 -12.87 7.80 18.27
N ASP A 62 -11.98 8.76 18.41
CA ASP A 62 -12.28 10.16 18.73
C ASP A 62 -11.91 11.03 17.53
N SER A 63 -12.90 11.46 16.75
CA SER A 63 -12.67 12.09 15.46
C SER A 63 -13.29 13.47 15.38
N GLU A 64 -12.48 14.46 15.02
CA GLU A 64 -12.91 15.80 14.63
C GLU A 64 -13.25 15.89 13.13
N VAL A 65 -13.07 14.78 12.39
CA VAL A 65 -13.29 14.69 10.94
C VAL A 65 -14.42 13.70 10.65
N GLU A 66 -15.44 14.15 9.94
CA GLU A 66 -16.54 13.31 9.46
C GLU A 66 -16.31 12.90 8.00
N ALA A 67 -15.50 11.86 7.80
CA ALA A 67 -15.20 11.33 6.46
C ALA A 67 -15.01 9.80 6.47
N PRO A 68 -15.31 9.09 5.36
CA PRO A 68 -14.92 7.69 5.23
C PRO A 68 -13.40 7.51 5.41
N GLY A 69 -13.00 6.64 6.33
CA GLY A 69 -11.59 6.43 6.70
C GLY A 69 -11.04 7.44 7.72
N ALA A 70 -11.88 8.30 8.31
CA ALA A 70 -11.57 8.96 9.57
C ALA A 70 -11.66 7.93 10.71
N GLY A 71 -10.58 7.79 11.47
CA GLY A 71 -10.38 6.70 12.43
C GLY A 71 -9.29 5.71 12.01
N ALA A 72 -9.11 4.67 12.83
CA ALA A 72 -8.17 3.59 12.54
C ALA A 72 -8.59 2.86 11.26
N ILE A 73 -7.61 2.52 10.42
CA ILE A 73 -7.81 1.71 9.22
C ILE A 73 -6.89 0.50 9.27
N ALA A 74 -7.30 -0.56 8.58
CA ALA A 74 -6.43 -1.69 8.29
C ALA A 74 -6.11 -1.70 6.80
N ILE A 75 -4.83 -1.84 6.46
CA ILE A 75 -4.35 -1.96 5.08
C ILE A 75 -3.73 -3.35 4.94
N GLY A 76 -4.09 -4.08 3.88
CA GLY A 76 -3.69 -5.46 3.72
C GLY A 76 -3.71 -5.95 2.28
N TRP A 77 -3.41 -7.23 2.11
CA TRP A 77 -3.44 -7.90 0.82
C TRP A 77 -4.13 -9.26 0.94
N HIS A 78 -4.74 -9.68 -0.18
CA HIS A 78 -5.42 -10.96 -0.31
C HIS A 78 -4.70 -11.82 -1.35
N PRO A 79 -4.34 -13.09 -1.04
CA PRO A 79 -3.72 -13.97 -2.03
C PRO A 79 -4.71 -14.36 -3.15
N PHE A 80 -4.17 -14.66 -4.34
CA PHE A 80 -4.95 -15.01 -5.54
C PHE A 80 -5.86 -16.24 -5.36
N ASN A 81 -5.50 -17.17 -4.47
CA ASN A 81 -6.31 -18.37 -4.19
C ASN A 81 -7.53 -18.09 -3.30
N GLY A 82 -7.72 -16.85 -2.85
CA GLY A 82 -8.89 -16.47 -2.06
C GLY A 82 -8.89 -16.98 -0.61
N SER A 83 -7.77 -17.50 -0.10
CA SER A 83 -7.68 -17.97 1.29
C SER A 83 -6.49 -17.37 2.03
N GLY A 84 -6.74 -16.71 3.17
CA GLY A 84 -5.73 -16.07 4.00
C GLY A 84 -5.55 -14.59 3.65
N GLY A 85 -4.31 -14.10 3.76
CA GLY A 85 -4.00 -12.67 3.66
C GLY A 85 -3.71 -12.06 5.03
N LYS A 86 -3.14 -10.87 5.01
CA LYS A 86 -2.74 -10.14 6.23
C LYS A 86 -3.16 -8.70 6.13
N ALA A 87 -3.52 -8.13 7.27
CA ALA A 87 -3.82 -6.72 7.43
C ALA A 87 -2.96 -6.12 8.55
N VAL A 88 -2.60 -4.85 8.37
CA VAL A 88 -1.82 -4.04 9.31
C VAL A 88 -2.63 -2.80 9.64
N VAL A 89 -2.70 -2.45 10.92
CA VAL A 89 -3.23 -1.16 11.38
C VAL A 89 -2.04 -0.24 11.65
N PRO A 90 -1.85 0.81 10.84
CA PRO A 90 -0.75 1.75 11.05
C PRO A 90 -0.89 2.51 12.36
N ALA A 91 0.23 2.87 12.98
CA ALA A 91 0.24 3.70 14.19
C ALA A 91 -0.16 5.16 13.91
N ILE A 92 0.21 5.65 12.72
CA ILE A 92 -0.22 6.95 12.19
C ILE A 92 -0.72 6.72 10.77
N THR A 93 -1.89 7.27 10.44
CA THR A 93 -2.45 7.25 9.09
C THR A 93 -2.70 8.68 8.64
N PHE A 94 -2.01 9.09 7.58
CA PHE A 94 -2.31 10.32 6.85
C PHE A 94 -3.27 10.01 5.73
N ALA A 95 -4.28 10.86 5.55
CA ALA A 95 -5.30 10.67 4.54
C ALA A 95 -5.53 11.94 3.73
N LYS A 96 -5.87 11.75 2.46
CA LYS A 96 -6.40 12.80 1.59
C LYS A 96 -7.71 12.31 0.99
N SER A 97 -8.74 13.15 1.08
CA SER A 97 -10.02 12.98 0.41
C SER A 97 -10.21 14.05 -0.66
N SER A 98 -10.93 13.71 -1.73
CA SER A 98 -11.38 14.69 -2.72
C SER A 98 -12.47 15.63 -2.19
N SER A 99 -13.19 15.25 -1.12
CA SER A 99 -14.33 16.02 -0.58
C SER A 99 -14.13 16.52 0.85
N ALA A 100 -13.29 15.86 1.64
CA ALA A 100 -13.16 16.11 3.08
C ALA A 100 -11.78 16.67 3.49
N GLY A 101 -10.97 17.10 2.53
CA GLY A 101 -9.63 17.63 2.79
C GLY A 101 -8.65 16.56 3.26
N THR A 102 -7.73 16.95 4.14
CA THR A 102 -6.65 16.10 4.64
C THR A 102 -6.72 15.97 6.16
N TRP A 103 -6.44 14.77 6.66
CA TRP A 103 -6.44 14.48 8.09
C TRP A 103 -5.33 13.50 8.46
N VAL A 104 -5.09 13.41 9.76
CA VAL A 104 -4.23 12.41 10.36
C VAL A 104 -4.99 11.68 11.46
N THR A 105 -4.88 10.36 11.47
CA THR A 105 -5.35 9.49 12.54
C THR A 105 -4.15 8.87 13.24
N PHE A 106 -4.10 8.89 14.56
CA PHE A 106 -3.00 8.33 15.34
C PHE A 106 -3.48 7.80 16.70
N GLU A 107 -2.69 6.97 17.37
CA GLU A 107 -3.00 6.49 18.71
C GLU A 107 -3.00 7.64 19.73
N ARG A 108 -4.01 7.73 20.59
CA ARG A 108 -4.17 8.82 21.58
C ARG A 108 -2.87 9.03 22.38
N GLY A 109 -2.40 10.27 22.44
CA GLY A 109 -1.16 10.63 23.15
C GLY A 109 0.11 10.52 22.30
N SER A 110 -0.01 10.29 20.99
CA SER A 110 1.12 10.18 20.06
C SER A 110 1.27 11.39 19.13
N GLU A 111 0.77 12.56 19.52
CA GLU A 111 0.84 13.81 18.75
C GLU A 111 2.30 14.17 18.38
N ASP A 112 3.22 14.02 19.33
CA ASP A 112 4.66 14.27 19.11
C ASP A 112 5.25 13.36 18.02
N ALA A 113 4.76 12.12 17.89
CA ALA A 113 5.20 11.21 16.83
C ALA A 113 4.74 11.68 15.45
N VAL A 114 3.56 12.30 15.36
CA VAL A 114 3.06 12.93 14.12
C VAL A 114 3.95 14.09 13.72
N HIS A 115 4.24 15.00 14.66
CA HIS A 115 5.14 16.14 14.40
C HIS A 115 6.55 15.71 14.00
N ALA A 116 7.10 14.70 14.69
CA ALA A 116 8.41 14.14 14.37
C ALA A 116 8.44 13.54 12.96
N HIS A 117 7.40 12.79 12.57
CA HIS A 117 7.32 12.22 11.23
C HIS A 117 7.27 13.29 10.14
N LEU A 118 6.38 14.27 10.28
CA LEU A 118 6.24 15.40 9.34
C LEU A 118 7.53 16.23 9.19
N SER A 119 8.36 16.29 10.24
CA SER A 119 9.64 17.00 10.21
C SER A 119 10.78 16.17 9.63
N SER A 120 10.60 14.85 9.50
CA SER A 120 11.67 13.90 9.15
C SER A 120 11.54 13.29 7.76
N THR A 121 10.48 13.59 7.01
CA THR A 121 10.33 13.17 5.62
C THR A 121 11.51 13.65 4.78
N ARG A 122 12.28 12.69 4.25
CA ARG A 122 13.50 12.92 3.47
C ARG A 122 13.27 12.55 2.02
N GLU A 123 13.96 13.24 1.13
CA GLU A 123 14.03 12.81 -0.26
C GLU A 123 14.85 11.50 -0.40
N PRO A 124 14.47 10.61 -1.32
CA PRO A 124 15.27 9.45 -1.65
C PRO A 124 16.64 9.89 -2.18
N VAL A 125 17.70 9.27 -1.68
CA VAL A 125 19.06 9.52 -2.17
C VAL A 125 19.40 8.50 -3.24
N ALA A 126 19.67 8.97 -4.46
CA ALA A 126 20.10 8.10 -5.55
C ALA A 126 21.37 7.34 -5.16
N ARG A 127 21.31 6.01 -5.23
CA ARG A 127 22.47 5.13 -5.03
C ARG A 127 22.72 4.32 -6.30
N PRO A 128 23.97 4.21 -6.77
CA PRO A 128 24.28 3.34 -7.89
C PRO A 128 23.98 1.89 -7.52
N ALA A 129 23.24 1.21 -8.37
CA ALA A 129 22.92 -0.21 -8.23
C ALA A 129 23.01 -0.87 -9.61
N THR A 130 23.46 -2.12 -9.65
CA THR A 130 23.36 -2.96 -10.84
C THR A 130 22.27 -4.00 -10.61
N TYR A 131 21.60 -4.36 -11.70
CA TYR A 131 20.46 -5.27 -11.66
C TYR A 131 20.72 -6.49 -12.55
N ALA A 132 20.50 -7.67 -11.99
CA ALA A 132 20.43 -8.92 -12.74
C ALA A 132 18.96 -9.32 -12.89
N ILE A 133 18.56 -9.68 -14.11
CA ILE A 133 17.17 -10.03 -14.43
C ILE A 133 17.15 -11.47 -14.92
N ARG A 134 16.29 -12.30 -14.33
CA ARG A 134 16.12 -13.69 -14.75
C ARG A 134 14.64 -14.10 -14.72
N PRO A 135 14.21 -14.98 -15.63
CA PRO A 135 12.86 -15.53 -15.55
C PRO A 135 12.75 -16.48 -14.34
N GLY A 136 11.57 -16.52 -13.70
CA GLY A 136 11.31 -17.54 -12.68
C GLY A 136 10.89 -18.88 -13.27
N VAL A 137 10.08 -18.84 -14.33
CA VAL A 137 9.79 -19.99 -15.20
C VAL A 137 10.42 -19.80 -16.57
N SER A 138 10.97 -20.87 -17.16
CA SER A 138 11.55 -20.78 -18.51
C SER A 138 10.50 -20.33 -19.54
N VAL A 139 10.95 -19.58 -20.55
CA VAL A 139 10.09 -19.08 -21.63
C VAL A 139 9.39 -20.26 -22.33
N ASP A 140 10.10 -21.35 -22.60
CA ASP A 140 9.53 -22.55 -23.22
C ASP A 140 8.41 -23.17 -22.38
N ARG A 141 8.57 -23.19 -21.05
CA ARG A 141 7.53 -23.71 -20.15
C ARG A 141 6.29 -22.83 -20.19
N TYR A 142 6.46 -21.50 -20.17
CA TYR A 142 5.37 -20.55 -20.31
C TYR A 142 4.64 -20.72 -21.65
N LEU A 143 5.37 -20.81 -22.77
CA LEU A 143 4.78 -20.98 -24.11
C LEU A 143 4.04 -22.32 -24.27
N LYS A 144 4.54 -23.40 -23.65
CA LYS A 144 3.83 -24.68 -23.59
C LYS A 144 2.52 -24.55 -22.81
N ALA A 145 2.52 -23.87 -21.67
CA ALA A 145 1.31 -23.63 -20.89
C ALA A 145 0.26 -22.83 -21.68
N VAL A 146 0.68 -21.78 -22.40
CA VAL A 146 -0.19 -20.99 -23.30
C VAL A 146 -0.78 -21.86 -24.41
N THR A 147 0.03 -22.72 -25.03
CA THR A 147 -0.41 -23.65 -26.08
C THR A 147 -1.45 -24.63 -25.56
N HIS A 148 -1.20 -25.23 -24.38
CA HIS A 148 -2.15 -26.17 -23.76
C HIS A 148 -3.48 -25.50 -23.42
N ALA A 149 -3.46 -24.30 -22.84
CA ALA A 149 -4.68 -23.56 -22.53
C ALA A 149 -5.48 -23.19 -23.80
N ARG A 150 -4.79 -22.72 -24.85
CA ARG A 150 -5.41 -22.45 -26.16
C ARG A 150 -6.10 -23.67 -26.73
N ASP A 151 -5.44 -24.84 -26.69
CA ASP A 151 -5.99 -26.06 -27.26
C ASP A 151 -7.18 -26.58 -26.44
N ALA A 152 -7.15 -26.43 -25.12
CA ALA A 152 -8.30 -26.70 -24.25
C ALA A 152 -9.50 -25.80 -24.58
N VAL A 153 -9.28 -24.50 -24.82
CA VAL A 153 -10.34 -23.59 -25.28
C VAL A 153 -10.92 -24.03 -26.62
N ARG A 154 -10.07 -24.42 -27.58
CA ARG A 154 -10.53 -24.88 -28.91
C ARG A 154 -11.34 -26.17 -28.86
N ARG A 155 -11.02 -27.08 -27.93
CA ARG A 155 -11.81 -28.30 -27.69
C ARG A 155 -13.10 -28.05 -26.93
N GLY A 156 -13.28 -26.86 -26.34
CA GLY A 156 -14.43 -26.52 -25.50
C GLY A 156 -14.29 -26.98 -24.05
N ASP A 157 -13.11 -27.45 -23.62
CA ASP A 157 -12.86 -27.93 -22.25
C ASP A 157 -12.91 -26.78 -21.22
N ILE A 158 -12.50 -25.58 -21.64
CA ILE A 158 -12.53 -24.34 -20.85
C ILE A 158 -12.91 -23.15 -21.75
N THR A 159 -13.40 -22.06 -21.16
CA THR A 159 -13.76 -20.85 -21.93
C THR A 159 -12.63 -19.82 -21.99
N LYS A 160 -11.85 -19.65 -20.91
CA LYS A 160 -10.78 -18.65 -20.80
C LYS A 160 -9.74 -19.10 -19.79
N ALA A 161 -8.47 -18.77 -20.04
CA ALA A 161 -7.40 -18.85 -19.06
C ALA A 161 -6.56 -17.56 -19.11
N VAL A 162 -6.10 -17.11 -17.94
CA VAL A 162 -5.08 -16.06 -17.82
C VAL A 162 -3.83 -16.72 -17.26
N ILE A 163 -2.71 -16.54 -17.96
CA ILE A 163 -1.43 -17.16 -17.58
C ILE A 163 -0.43 -16.04 -17.31
N ALA A 164 0.10 -16.01 -16.10
CA ALA A 164 1.15 -15.09 -15.69
C ALA A 164 2.51 -15.82 -15.66
N ARG A 165 3.58 -15.03 -15.70
CA ARG A 165 4.95 -15.48 -15.44
C ARG A 165 5.66 -14.46 -14.58
N ASP A 166 6.52 -14.95 -13.71
CA ASP A 166 7.36 -14.14 -12.84
C ASP A 166 8.70 -13.78 -13.52
N ILE A 167 9.25 -12.66 -13.07
CA ILE A 167 10.61 -12.21 -13.38
C ILE A 167 11.24 -11.84 -12.04
N PHE A 168 12.43 -12.40 -11.78
CA PHE A 168 13.24 -12.02 -10.64
C PHE A 168 14.20 -10.91 -11.07
N VAL A 169 14.26 -9.87 -10.25
CA VAL A 169 15.21 -8.77 -10.37
C VAL A 169 16.03 -8.75 -9.10
N GLU A 170 17.32 -9.02 -9.23
CA GLU A 170 18.30 -9.00 -8.13
C GLU A 170 19.10 -7.71 -8.22
N SER A 171 19.29 -7.02 -7.09
CA SER A 171 19.99 -5.75 -7.01
C SER A 171 21.21 -5.87 -6.10
N THR A 172 22.33 -5.24 -6.45
CA THR A 172 23.54 -5.17 -5.59
C THR A 172 23.37 -4.29 -4.36
N SER A 173 22.24 -3.61 -4.22
CA SER A 173 21.91 -2.75 -3.09
C SER A 173 20.42 -2.85 -2.77
N PRO A 174 20.00 -2.56 -1.52
CA PRO A 174 18.57 -2.55 -1.17
C PRO A 174 17.77 -1.67 -2.12
N ILE A 175 16.60 -2.15 -2.55
CA ILE A 175 15.69 -1.38 -3.39
C ILE A 175 15.09 -0.26 -2.53
N ASP A 176 15.28 0.98 -2.97
CA ASP A 176 14.66 2.14 -2.33
C ASP A 176 13.17 2.21 -2.72
N VAL A 177 12.31 1.79 -1.80
CA VAL A 177 10.86 1.76 -1.97
C VAL A 177 10.29 3.17 -2.18
N HIS A 178 10.84 4.18 -1.51
CA HIS A 178 10.37 5.56 -1.65
C HIS A 178 10.66 6.08 -3.07
N ALA A 179 11.88 5.83 -3.57
CA ALA A 179 12.24 6.16 -4.96
C ALA A 179 11.36 5.41 -5.97
N LEU A 180 11.05 4.14 -5.71
CA LEU A 180 10.16 3.33 -6.54
C LEU A 180 8.74 3.91 -6.57
N LEU A 181 8.18 4.29 -5.42
CA LEU A 181 6.85 4.91 -5.32
C LEU A 181 6.78 6.23 -6.10
N ARG A 182 7.79 7.10 -5.97
CA ARG A 182 7.88 8.35 -6.77
C ARG A 182 7.92 8.05 -8.27
N ARG A 183 8.67 7.02 -8.69
CA ARG A 183 8.71 6.61 -10.10
C ARG A 183 7.37 6.04 -10.59
N LEU A 184 6.71 5.21 -9.79
CA LEU A 184 5.38 4.68 -10.10
C LEU A 184 4.34 5.81 -10.18
N LYS A 185 4.40 6.81 -9.31
CA LYS A 185 3.55 8.01 -9.39
C LYS A 185 3.77 8.75 -10.71
N ALA A 186 5.03 8.97 -11.11
CA ALA A 186 5.36 9.68 -12.34
C ALA A 186 4.92 8.92 -13.61
N SER A 187 5.05 7.59 -13.63
CA SER A 187 4.71 6.76 -14.80
C SER A 187 3.23 6.33 -14.85
N PHE A 188 2.56 6.18 -13.69
CA PHE A 188 1.23 5.60 -13.55
C PHE A 188 0.34 6.45 -12.62
N GLY A 189 0.26 7.75 -12.90
CA GLY A 189 -0.43 8.75 -12.08
C GLY A 189 -1.90 8.45 -11.79
N SER A 190 -2.60 7.81 -12.73
CA SER A 190 -4.04 7.48 -12.65
C SER A 190 -4.36 6.10 -12.08
N SER A 191 -3.35 5.26 -11.84
CA SER A 191 -3.49 3.93 -11.25
C SER A 191 -3.63 3.97 -9.73
N TYR A 192 -4.20 2.91 -9.14
CA TYR A 192 -4.09 2.59 -7.73
C TYR A 192 -2.65 2.19 -7.42
N ARG A 193 -1.93 3.05 -6.72
CA ARG A 193 -0.58 2.78 -6.23
C ARG A 193 -0.64 2.28 -4.81
N TYR A 194 0.14 1.25 -4.53
CA TYR A 194 0.17 0.63 -3.22
C TYR A 194 1.59 0.22 -2.83
N SER A 195 1.83 0.22 -1.53
CA SER A 195 3.00 -0.36 -0.85
C SER A 195 2.50 -0.95 0.46
N ILE A 196 2.44 -2.27 0.58
CA ILE A 196 1.84 -2.94 1.73
C ILE A 196 2.68 -4.18 2.04
N ASP A 197 3.40 -4.17 3.16
CA ASP A 197 4.14 -5.36 3.63
C ASP A 197 5.12 -5.93 2.57
N GLY A 198 5.79 -5.04 1.84
CA GLY A 198 6.70 -5.41 0.74
C GLY A 198 6.02 -5.66 -0.62
N PHE A 199 4.68 -5.68 -0.68
CA PHE A 199 3.93 -5.75 -1.93
C PHE A 199 3.70 -4.35 -2.50
N ILE A 200 4.33 -4.06 -3.64
CA ILE A 200 4.37 -2.71 -4.24
C ILE A 200 3.90 -2.78 -5.68
N GLY A 201 3.06 -1.85 -6.10
CA GLY A 201 2.59 -1.83 -7.48
C GLY A 201 1.73 -0.62 -7.84
N ALA A 202 1.30 -0.60 -9.10
CA ALA A 202 0.41 0.40 -9.67
C ALA A 202 -0.63 -0.27 -10.58
N SER A 203 -1.80 -0.61 -10.04
CA SER A 203 -2.88 -1.27 -10.78
C SER A 203 -3.84 -0.27 -11.42
N PRO A 204 -4.15 -0.37 -12.72
CA PRO A 204 -5.22 0.43 -13.32
C PRO A 204 -6.63 -0.09 -12.99
N GLU A 205 -6.73 -1.34 -12.52
CA GLU A 205 -7.99 -2.00 -12.17
C GLU A 205 -8.28 -1.88 -10.67
N LEU A 206 -9.56 -1.74 -10.32
CA LEU A 206 -10.10 -1.70 -8.96
C LEU A 206 -10.38 -3.12 -8.44
#